data_AF-A0A1H0DH13-F1
#
_entry.id   AF-A0A1H0DH13-F1
#
_cell.length_a   1.000
_cell.length_b   1.000
_cell.length_c   1.000
_cell.angle_alpha   90.00
_cell.angle_beta   90.00
_cell.angle_gamma   90.00
#
_symmetry.space_group_name_H-M   'P 1'
#
loop_
_entity.id
_entity.type
_entity.pdbx_description
1 polymer ?
#
loop_
_entity_poly.entity_id
_entity_poly.type
_entity_poly.pdbx_seq_one_letter_code
_entity_poly.pdbx_strand_id
1 'polypeptide(L)' 'MPSSPDPAERRRRRALLRATHPDLGGDPEEFIRVLAALEAGGTAAPGPGPEVRFVRRPRGVARVTAWWRRRRRPPRVV' A
#
# COMPACT_ATOMS: atom_id res chain seq x y z
N MET A 1 -4.77 12.83 11.06
CA MET A 1 -4.92 11.54 10.34
C MET A 1 -3.99 11.58 9.14
N PRO A 2 -2.97 10.71 9.02
CA PRO A 2 -2.16 10.67 7.81
C PRO A 2 -3.07 10.30 6.65
N SER A 3 -3.16 11.17 5.65
CA SER A 3 -3.91 10.92 4.42
C SER A 3 -3.37 9.65 3.78
N SER A 4 -4.24 8.66 3.57
CA SER A 4 -3.85 7.43 2.86
C SER A 4 -3.33 7.84 1.48
N PRO A 5 -2.14 7.39 1.04
CA PRO A 5 -1.59 7.81 -0.24
C PRO A 5 -2.55 7.43 -1.37
N ASP A 6 -2.77 8.38 -2.27
CA ASP A 6 -3.63 8.22 -3.44
C ASP A 6 -3.36 6.86 -4.13
N PRO A 7 -4.40 6.05 -4.42
CA PRO A 7 -4.25 4.82 -5.18
C PRO A 7 -3.39 4.91 -6.44
N ALA A 8 -3.35 6.06 -7.12
CA ALA A 8 -2.48 6.27 -8.28
C ALA A 8 -1.00 6.34 -7.90
N GLU A 9 -0.66 7.06 -6.83
CA GLU A 9 0.70 7.16 -6.31
C GLU A 9 1.25 5.81 -5.85
N ARG A 10 0.41 5.03 -5.17
CA ARG A 10 0.73 3.64 -4.81
C ARG A 10 0.98 2.74 -6.02
N ARG A 11 0.32 2.98 -7.16
CA ARG A 11 0.56 2.22 -8.39
C ARG A 11 1.88 2.63 -9.03
N ARG A 12 2.18 3.93 -9.10
CA ARG A 12 3.45 4.47 -9.61
C ARG A 12 4.65 3.95 -8.83
N ARG A 13 4.59 4.01 -7.50
CA ARG A 13 5.63 3.46 -6.61
C ARG A 13 5.91 1.98 -6.89
N ARG A 14 4.86 1.15 -7.06
CA ARG A 14 5.03 -0.28 -7.37
C ARG A 14 5.60 -0.53 -8.77
N ALA A 15 5.29 0.30 -9.75
CA ALA A 15 5.82 0.15 -11.10
C ALA A 15 7.33 0.42 -11.12
N LEU A 16 7.77 1.51 -10.46
CA LEU A 16 9.19 1.86 -10.33
C LEU A 16 9.98 0.76 -9.62
N LEU A 17 9.50 0.28 -8.46
CA LEU A 17 10.20 -0.77 -7.71
C LEU A 17 10.28 -2.10 -8.46
N ARG A 18 9.31 -2.41 -9.33
CA ARG A 18 9.39 -3.61 -10.17
C ARG A 18 10.40 -3.46 -11.30
N ALA A 19 10.57 -2.27 -11.86
CA ALA A 19 11.51 -2.04 -12.95
C ALA A 19 12.96 -2.23 -12.50
N THR A 20 13.27 -1.84 -11.26
CA THR A 20 14.63 -1.92 -10.69
C THR A 20 14.83 -3.16 -9.79
N HIS A 21 13.89 -4.12 -9.77
CA HIS A 21 13.90 -5.16 -8.75
C HIS A 21 15.07 -6.16 -8.93
N PRO A 22 15.89 -6.42 -7.89
CA PRO A 22 17.04 -7.32 -8.00
C PRO A 22 16.64 -8.77 -8.36
N ASP A 23 15.54 -9.28 -7.79
CA ASP A 23 15.02 -10.63 -8.14
C ASP A 23 14.57 -10.77 -9.61
N LEU A 24 14.40 -9.66 -10.34
CA LEU A 24 14.09 -9.65 -11.77
C LEU A 24 15.32 -9.37 -12.65
N GLY A 25 16.52 -9.37 -12.05
CA GLY A 25 17.78 -9.05 -12.71
C GLY A 25 18.13 -7.56 -12.71
N GLY A 26 17.47 -6.74 -11.88
CA GLY A 26 17.82 -5.34 -11.66
C GLY A 26 19.06 -5.14 -10.77
N ASP A 27 19.61 -3.93 -10.79
CA ASP A 27 20.74 -3.53 -9.95
C ASP A 27 20.29 -3.28 -8.49
N PRO A 28 20.81 -4.02 -7.48
CA PRO A 28 20.48 -3.80 -6.08
C PRO A 28 20.78 -2.37 -5.60
N GLU A 29 21.88 -1.79 -6.06
CA GLU A 29 22.31 -0.43 -5.69
C GLU A 29 21.38 0.63 -6.30
N GLU A 30 20.94 0.45 -7.54
CA GLU A 30 19.89 1.27 -8.15
C GLU A 30 18.55 1.14 -7.39
N PHE A 31 18.19 -0.07 -6.97
CA PHE A 31 16.97 -0.30 -6.20
C PHE A 31 16.98 0.47 -4.86
N ILE A 32 18.09 0.43 -4.13
CA ILE A 32 18.25 1.17 -2.86
C ILE A 32 18.16 2.68 -3.10
N ARG A 33 18.77 3.20 -4.17
CA ARG A 33 18.69 4.63 -4.53
C ARG A 33 17.26 5.07 -4.83
N VAL A 34 16.53 4.27 -5.63
CA VAL A 34 15.12 4.53 -5.95
C VAL A 34 14.26 4.46 -4.69
N LEU A 35 14.51 3.51 -3.80
CA LEU A 35 13.78 3.37 -2.53
C LEU A 35 14.00 4.59 -1.62
N ALA A 36 15.25 5.03 -1.46
CA ALA A 36 15.60 6.20 -0.66
C ALA A 36 14.96 7.49 -1.22
N ALA A 37 14.93 7.67 -2.54
CA ALA A 37 14.26 8.81 -3.17
C ALA A 37 12.74 8.82 -2.92
N LEU A 38 12.11 7.65 -2.95
CA LEU A 38 10.67 7.49 -2.66
C LEU A 38 10.34 7.75 -1.18
N GLU A 39 11.27 7.46 -0.27
CA GLU A 39 11.12 7.75 1.16
C GLU A 39 11.37 9.23 1.46
N ALA A 40 12.37 9.87 0.84
CA ALA A 40 12.67 11.29 1.01
C ALA A 40 11.54 12.21 0.49
N GLY A 41 10.85 11.83 -0.58
CA GLY A 41 9.70 12.58 -1.12
C GLY A 41 8.41 12.39 -0.32
N GLY A 42 8.35 11.38 0.56
CA GLY A 42 7.26 11.19 1.50
C GLY A 42 7.60 11.86 2.82
N THR A 43 7.03 13.02 3.11
CA THR A 43 7.02 13.63 4.46
C THR A 43 6.22 12.77 5.44
N ALA A 44 6.74 11.58 5.75
CA ALA A 44 6.34 10.75 6.87
C ALA A 44 7.60 10.59 7.71
N ALA A 45 7.72 11.45 8.74
CA ALA A 45 8.68 11.23 9.82
C ALA A 45 8.60 9.76 10.28
N PRO A 46 9.72 9.16 10.73
CA PRO A 46 9.70 7.82 11.32
C PRO A 46 8.90 7.88 12.63
N GLY A 47 7.58 7.75 12.51
CA GLY A 47 6.67 7.58 13.63
C GLY A 47 6.87 6.21 14.27
N PRO A 48 6.20 5.93 15.41
CA PRO A 48 6.18 4.58 15.98
C PRO A 48 5.86 3.59 14.87
N GLY A 49 6.64 2.50 14.81
CA GLY A 49 6.62 1.53 13.72
C GLY A 49 5.20 1.17 13.26
N PRO A 50 5.02 0.85 11.97
CA PRO A 50 3.70 0.77 11.36
C PRO A 50 2.75 -0.10 12.17
N GLU A 51 1.55 0.42 12.47
CA GLU A 51 0.49 -0.33 13.13
C GLU A 51 0.27 -1.66 12.39
N VAL A 52 0.66 -2.77 13.02
CA VAL A 52 0.52 -4.10 12.41
C VAL A 52 -0.94 -4.51 12.48
N ARG A 53 -1.65 -4.41 11.35
CA ARG A 53 -3.05 -4.79 11.25
C ARG A 53 -3.21 -6.13 10.55
N PHE A 54 -3.67 -7.14 11.29
CA PHE A 54 -4.06 -8.42 10.71
C PHE A 54 -5.36 -8.29 9.91
N VAL A 55 -5.29 -8.55 8.61
CA VAL A 55 -6.46 -8.55 7.72
C VAL A 55 -6.81 -9.98 7.31
N ARG A 56 -8.04 -10.40 7.61
CA ARG A 56 -8.59 -11.66 7.09
C ARG A 56 -9.28 -11.41 5.76
N ARG A 57 -8.84 -12.11 4.70
CA ARG A 57 -9.44 -12.01 3.37
C ARG A 57 -10.59 -13.04 3.26
N PRO A 58 -11.85 -12.60 3.11
CA PRO A 58 -12.96 -13.53 3.00
C PRO A 58 -12.87 -14.34 1.70
N ARG A 59 -13.12 -15.65 1.79
CA ARG A 59 -13.11 -16.61 0.66
C ARG A 59 -14.50 -17.25 0.51
N GLY A 60 -14.79 -17.80 -0.67
CA GLY A 60 -16.06 -18.49 -0.96
C GLY A 60 -17.29 -17.63 -0.63
N VAL A 61 -18.28 -18.24 0.04
CA VAL A 61 -19.53 -17.59 0.45
C VAL A 61 -19.27 -16.37 1.35
N ALA A 62 -18.23 -16.40 2.18
CA ALA A 62 -17.88 -15.25 3.03
C ALA A 62 -17.48 -14.00 2.22
N ARG A 63 -17.00 -14.16 0.98
CA ARG A 63 -16.70 -13.03 0.10
C ARG A 63 -17.98 -12.32 -0.34
N VAL A 64 -19.02 -13.09 -0.67
CA VAL A 64 -20.33 -12.58 -1.10
C VAL A 64 -21.00 -11.83 0.04
N THR A 65 -21.02 -12.40 1.25
CA THR A 65 -21.60 -11.74 2.43
C THR A 65 -20.84 -10.48 2.81
N ALA A 66 -19.50 -10.48 2.75
CA ALA A 66 -18.68 -9.30 2.99
C ALA A 66 -18.95 -8.19 1.97
N TRP A 67 -19.12 -8.55 0.69
CA TRP A 67 -19.47 -7.60 -0.37
C TRP A 67 -20.85 -6.98 -0.15
N TRP A 68 -21.85 -7.79 0.20
CA TRP A 68 -23.20 -7.33 0.47
C TRP A 68 -23.27 -6.40 1.69
N ARG A 69 -22.58 -6.76 2.78
CA ARG A 69 -22.45 -5.91 3.97
C ARG A 69 -21.75 -4.58 3.66
N ARG A 70 -20.75 -4.57 2.77
CA ARG A 70 -20.10 -3.33 2.34
C ARG A 70 -21.06 -2.41 1.59
N ARG A 71 -21.91 -2.96 0.72
CA ARG A 71 -22.90 -2.17 -0.04
C ARG A 71 -23.99 -1.55 0.83
N ARG A 72 -24.31 -2.18 1.95
CA ARG A 72 -25.35 -1.72 2.89
C ARG A 72 -24.83 -0.88 4.05
N ARG A 73 -23.54 -0.58 4.09
CA ARG A 73 -23.00 0.26 5.17
C ARG A 73 -23.47 1.70 4.94
N PRO A 74 -24.13 2.33 5.93
CA PRO A 74 -24.46 3.74 5.83
C PRO A 74 -23.16 4.56 5.67
N PRO A 75 -23.21 5.70 4.96
CA PRO A 75 -22.08 6.60 4.87
C PRO A 75 -21.66 6.97 6.29
N ARG A 76 -20.37 6.81 6.58
CA ARG A 76 -19.82 7.29 7.84
C ARG A 76 -19.85 8.81 7.75
N VAL A 77 -20.73 9.45 8.50
CA VAL A 77 -20.66 10.88 8.76
C VAL A 77 -19.35 11.09 9.51
N VAL A 78 -18.42 11.83 8.90
CA VAL A 78 -17.17 12.30 9.50
C VAL A 78 -17.33 13.77 9.76
#